data_AF-A0A1Q7BH11-F1
#
_entry.id   AF-A0A1Q7BH11-F1
#
_cell.length_a   1.000
_cell.length_b   1.000
_cell.length_c   1.000
_cell.angle_alpha   90.00
_cell.angle_beta   90.00
_cell.angle_gamma   90.00
#
_symmetry.space_group_name_H-M   'P 1'
#
loop_
_entity.id
_entity.type
_entity.pdbx_description
1 polymer ?
#
loop_
_entity_poly.entity_id
_entity_poly.type
_entity_poly.pdbx_seq_one_letter_code
_entity_poly.pdbx_strand_id
1 'polypeptide(L)'
;MFDLRDLFQWERFITPSIIKPFYWLAVGISALFGLSGIISGLTLMALSPLAGLFWIVASLIGVVIGVIFARIIAEFVLIMFRINEHLGAIRQRGQQM
;
A
#
# COMPACT_ATOMS: atom_id res chain seq x y z
N MET A 1 -5.96 15.78 -17.22
CA MET A 1 -4.82 16.63 -16.81
C MET A 1 -4.81 16.57 -15.29
N PHE A 2 -3.89 15.80 -14.68
CA PHE A 2 -3.81 15.67 -13.22
C PHE A 2 -3.13 16.93 -12.68
N ASP A 3 -3.88 17.82 -12.03
CA ASP A 3 -3.32 19.01 -11.42
C ASP A 3 -2.75 18.66 -10.04
N LEU A 4 -1.43 18.69 -9.92
CA LEU A 4 -0.71 18.40 -8.67
C LEU A 4 -1.07 19.41 -7.56
N ARG A 5 -1.68 20.54 -7.92
CA ARG A 5 -2.15 21.57 -6.99
C ARG A 5 -3.39 21.13 -6.22
N ASP A 6 -4.24 20.28 -6.78
CA ASP A 6 -5.39 19.71 -6.07
C ASP A 6 -4.95 18.69 -4.99
N LEU A 7 -3.83 17.99 -5.20
CA LEU A 7 -3.26 17.08 -4.20
C LEU A 7 -2.76 17.80 -2.94
N PHE A 8 -2.50 19.11 -3.03
CA PHE A 8 -2.07 19.96 -1.92
C PHE A 8 -3.21 20.79 -1.28
N GLN A 9 -4.46 20.68 -1.74
CA GLN A 9 -5.66 21.29 -1.10
C GLN A 9 -6.25 20.39 0.02
N TRP A 10 -5.35 19.83 0.82
CA TRP A 10 -5.53 18.73 1.75
C TRP A 10 -6.37 19.11 2.98
N GLU A 11 -7.64 18.66 3.09
CA GLU A 11 -8.13 18.17 4.39
C GLU A 11 -9.46 17.40 4.38
N ARG A 12 -10.43 17.65 3.48
CA ARG A 12 -11.79 17.09 3.70
C ARG A 12 -12.34 16.06 2.70
N PHE A 13 -11.84 15.98 1.46
CA PHE A 13 -12.52 15.16 0.44
C PHE A 13 -11.65 14.28 -0.47
N ILE A 14 -10.33 14.47 -0.49
CA ILE A 14 -9.48 13.83 -1.51
C ILE A 14 -9.05 12.41 -1.10
N THR A 15 -8.87 12.15 0.19
CA THR A 15 -8.17 10.94 0.61
C THR A 15 -8.87 9.59 0.39
N PRO A 16 -10.22 9.44 0.47
CA PRO A 16 -10.84 8.14 0.20
C PRO A 16 -10.63 7.67 -1.25
N SER A 17 -10.61 8.59 -2.22
CA SER A 17 -10.50 8.25 -3.64
C SER A 17 -9.08 7.87 -4.08
N ILE A 18 -8.04 8.38 -3.41
CA ILE A 18 -6.63 8.16 -3.76
C ILE A 18 -6.06 6.86 -3.19
N ILE A 19 -6.65 6.30 -2.13
CA ILE A 19 -6.15 5.07 -1.49
C ILE A 19 -6.18 3.86 -2.44
N LYS A 20 -7.20 3.75 -3.30
CA LYS A 20 -7.35 2.61 -4.22
C LYS A 20 -6.19 2.48 -5.23
N PRO A 21 -5.79 3.54 -5.97
CA PRO A 21 -4.62 3.46 -6.85
C PRO A 21 -3.32 3.27 -6.06
N PHE A 22 -3.19 3.85 -4.86
CA PHE A 22 -2.02 3.63 -3.99
C PHE A 22 -1.86 2.18 -3.53
N TYR A 23 -2.96 1.51 -3.17
CA TYR A 23 -2.94 0.09 -2.82
C TYR A 23 -2.45 -0.77 -3.99
N TRP A 24 -2.99 -0.55 -5.20
CA TRP A 24 -2.55 -1.29 -6.38
C TRP A 24 -1.10 -1.01 -6.75
N LEU A 25 -0.63 0.23 -6.54
CA LEU A 25 0.79 0.58 -6.69
C LEU A 25 1.65 -0.20 -5.69
N ALA A 26 1.28 -0.24 -4.40
CA ALA A 26 2.02 -0.97 -3.37
C ALA A 26 2.04 -2.49 -3.62
N VAL A 27 0.95 -3.06 -4.11
CA VAL A 27 0.89 -4.46 -4.55
C VAL A 27 1.80 -4.69 -5.76
N GLY A 28 1.76 -3.80 -6.75
CA GLY A 28 2.64 -3.86 -7.92
C GLY A 28 4.12 -3.78 -7.54
N ILE A 29 4.47 -2.88 -6.62
CA ILE A 29 5.83 -2.75 -6.06
C ILE A 29 6.22 -4.04 -5.34
N SER A 30 5.35 -4.60 -4.51
CA SER A 30 5.61 -5.87 -3.80
C SER A 30 5.87 -7.01 -4.78
N ALA A 31 5.11 -7.10 -5.87
CA ALA A 31 5.30 -8.09 -6.93
C ALA A 31 6.63 -7.91 -7.67
N LEU A 32 6.99 -6.65 -8.01
CA LEU A 32 8.28 -6.34 -8.64
C LEU A 32 9.46 -6.68 -7.73
N PHE A 33 9.36 -6.38 -6.43
CA PHE A 33 10.36 -6.79 -5.44
C PHE A 33 10.48 -8.31 -5.37
N GLY A 34 9.37 -9.04 -5.39
CA GLY A 34 9.35 -10.50 -5.49
C GLY A 34 10.12 -11.03 -6.69
N LEU A 35 9.80 -10.53 -7.88
CA LEU A 35 10.48 -10.88 -9.13
C LEU A 35 11.98 -10.58 -9.06
N SER A 36 12.35 -9.40 -8.55
CA SER A 36 13.77 -9.04 -8.36
C SER A 36 14.47 -9.95 -7.34
N GLY A 37 13.76 -10.37 -6.29
CA GLY A 37 14.25 -11.30 -5.27
C GLY A 37 14.49 -12.70 -5.84
N ILE A 38 13.62 -13.18 -6.72
CA ILE A 38 13.81 -14.45 -7.43
C ILE A 38 15.06 -14.37 -8.32
N ILE A 39 15.20 -13.32 -9.15
CA ILE A 39 16.38 -13.13 -10.00
C ILE A 39 17.67 -13.07 -9.17
N SER A 40 17.64 -12.34 -8.05
CA SER A 40 18.77 -12.25 -7.12
C SER A 40 19.07 -13.59 -6.45
N GLY A 41 18.06 -14.41 -6.19
CA GLY A 41 18.22 -15.75 -5.65
C GLY A 41 18.88 -16.70 -6.65
N LEU A 42 18.54 -16.59 -7.94
CA LEU A 42 19.21 -17.34 -9.01
C LEU A 42 20.69 -16.94 -9.15
N THR A 43 21.03 -15.65 -9.04
CA THR A 43 22.44 -15.23 -9.11
C THR A 43 23.23 -15.67 -7.87
N LEU A 44 22.59 -15.69 -6.69
CA LEU A 44 23.18 -16.22 -5.45
C LEU A 44 23.48 -17.73 -5.52
N MET A 45 22.74 -18.50 -6.34
CA MET A 45 23.03 -19.93 -6.54
C MET A 45 24.40 -20.17 -7.18
N ALA A 46 24.94 -19.20 -7.94
CA ALA A 46 26.28 -19.31 -8.53
C ALA A 46 27.40 -19.27 -7.47
N LEU A 47 27.14 -18.62 -6.32
CA LEU A 47 28.08 -18.59 -5.18
C LEU A 47 27.80 -19.73 -4.21
N SER A 48 26.53 -19.95 -3.88
CA SER A 48 26.10 -21.02 -2.98
C SER A 48 24.68 -21.49 -3.34
N PRO A 49 24.52 -22.71 -3.87
CA PRO A 49 23.22 -23.23 -4.30
C PRO A 49 22.17 -23.24 -3.19
N LEU A 50 22.58 -23.58 -1.96
CA LEU A 50 21.69 -23.64 -0.81
C LEU A 50 21.16 -22.25 -0.41
N ALA A 51 22.04 -21.24 -0.36
CA ALA A 51 21.61 -19.89 0.04
C ALA A 51 20.71 -19.25 -1.01
N GLY A 52 21.00 -19.47 -2.31
CA GLY A 52 20.12 -19.02 -3.39
C GLY A 52 18.72 -19.62 -3.30
N LEU A 53 18.60 -20.91 -2.98
CA LEU A 53 17.29 -21.57 -2.79
C LEU A 53 16.52 -20.94 -1.61
N PHE A 54 17.18 -20.74 -0.47
CA PHE A 54 16.57 -20.06 0.69
C PHE A 54 16.13 -18.64 0.35
N TRP A 55 16.93 -17.90 -0.43
CA TRP A 55 16.60 -16.54 -0.84
C TRP A 55 15.37 -16.46 -1.74
N ILE A 56 15.22 -17.40 -2.68
CA ILE A 56 14.03 -17.48 -3.54
C ILE A 56 12.78 -17.72 -2.68
N VAL A 57 12.83 -18.69 -1.76
CA VAL A 57 11.70 -18.98 -0.86
C VAL A 57 11.38 -17.79 0.02
N ALA A 58 12.41 -17.14 0.59
CA ALA A 58 12.25 -15.93 1.40
C ALA A 58 11.62 -14.78 0.59
N SER A 59 12.00 -14.61 -0.68
CA SER A 59 11.40 -13.60 -1.56
C SER A 59 9.93 -13.85 -1.83
N LEU A 60 9.52 -15.11 -2.08
CA LEU A 60 8.10 -15.46 -2.27
C LEU A 60 7.28 -15.16 -1.00
N ILE A 61 7.79 -15.56 0.16
CA ILE A 61 7.17 -15.26 1.46
C ILE A 61 7.10 -13.73 1.66
N GLY A 62 8.17 -13.02 1.30
CA GLY A 62 8.24 -11.56 1.37
C GLY A 62 7.18 -10.86 0.53
N VAL A 63 6.86 -11.37 -0.67
CA VAL A 63 5.76 -10.84 -1.50
C VAL A 63 4.42 -11.00 -0.79
N VAL A 64 4.14 -12.18 -0.26
CA VAL A 64 2.87 -12.47 0.43
C VAL A 64 2.71 -11.55 1.64
N ILE A 65 3.76 -11.42 2.45
CA ILE A 65 3.79 -10.51 3.60
C ILE A 65 3.62 -9.07 3.14
N GLY A 66 4.32 -8.64 2.08
CA GLY A 66 4.23 -7.29 1.53
C GLY A 66 2.82 -6.93 1.06
N VAL A 67 2.14 -7.85 0.37
CA VAL A 67 0.75 -7.66 -0.08
C VAL A 67 -0.21 -7.59 1.10
N ILE A 68 -0.07 -8.47 2.10
CA ILE A 68 -0.88 -8.43 3.32
C ILE A 68 -0.67 -7.11 4.06
N PHE A 69 0.58 -6.69 4.22
CA PHE A 69 0.94 -5.46 4.92
C PHE A 69 0.40 -4.22 4.19
N ALA A 70 0.51 -4.18 2.86
CA ALA A 70 -0.09 -3.13 2.04
C ALA A 70 -1.62 -3.03 2.25
N ARG A 71 -2.29 -4.18 2.42
CA ARG A 71 -3.73 -4.22 2.70
C ARG A 71 -4.06 -3.69 4.09
N ILE A 72 -3.32 -4.11 5.12
CA ILE A 72 -3.50 -3.64 6.51
C ILE A 72 -3.34 -2.12 6.59
N ILE A 73 -2.29 -1.56 5.97
CA ILE A 73 -2.07 -0.11 5.95
C ILE A 73 -3.20 0.61 5.20
N ALA A 74 -3.57 0.13 4.01
CA ALA A 74 -4.63 0.77 3.23
C ALA A 74 -5.96 0.81 3.99
N GLU A 75 -6.31 -0.27 4.69
CA GLU A 75 -7.53 -0.38 5.48
C GLU A 75 -7.47 0.50 6.73
N PHE A 76 -6.34 0.54 7.44
CA PHE A 76 -6.13 1.41 8.59
C PHE A 76 -6.29 2.89 8.22
N VAL A 77 -5.67 3.32 7.12
CA VAL A 77 -5.77 4.69 6.62
C VAL A 77 -7.23 5.01 6.24
N LEU A 78 -7.92 4.09 5.55
CA LEU A 78 -9.32 4.29 5.16
C LEU A 78 -10.26 4.42 6.37
N ILE A 79 -10.03 3.64 7.42
CA ILE A 79 -10.79 3.73 8.68
C ILE A 79 -10.58 5.10 9.35
N MET A 80 -9.34 5.60 9.44
CA MET A 80 -9.08 6.93 9.98
C MET A 80 -9.83 8.03 9.21
N PHE A 81 -9.82 7.98 7.88
CA PHE A 81 -10.57 8.94 7.07
C PHE A 81 -12.08 8.82 7.25
N ARG A 82 -12.61 7.60 7.29
CA ARG A 82 -14.04 7.35 7.48
C ARG A 82 -14.55 7.91 8.81
N ILE A 83 -13.76 7.81 9.89
CA ILE A 83 -14.11 8.37 11.20
C ILE A 83 -14.19 9.91 11.13
N ASN A 84 -13.23 10.56 10.46
CA ASN A 84 -13.23 12.02 10.31
C ASN A 84 -14.48 12.52 9.55
N GLU A 85 -14.86 11.81 8.48
CA GLU A 85 -16.04 12.14 7.69
C GLU A 85 -17.34 12.03 8.51
N HIS A 86 -17.49 10.98 9.31
CA HIS A 86 -18.66 10.80 10.18
C HIS A 86 -18.78 11.89 11.27
N LEU A 87 -17.66 12.34 11.85
CA LEU A 87 -17.65 13.43 12.83
C LEU A 87 -18.01 14.78 12.19
N GLY A 88 -17.56 15.02 10.96
CA GLY A 88 -17.94 16.20 10.17
C GLY A 88 -19.45 16.28 9.90
N ALA A 89 -20.11 15.15 9.64
CA ALA A 89 -21.55 15.09 9.39
C ALA A 89 -22.39 15.38 10.66
N ILE A 90 -21.92 14.97 11.83
CA ILE A 90 -22.61 15.24 13.11
C ILE A 90 -22.55 16.74 13.46
N ARG A 91 -21.40 17.39 13.24
CA ARG A 91 -21.25 18.84 13.46
C ARG A 91 -22.21 19.66 12.59
N GLN A 92 -22.42 19.25 11.35
CA GLN A 92 -23.29 19.95 10.40
C GLN A 92 -24.78 19.82 10.76
N ARG A 93 -25.20 18.68 11.33
CA ARG A 93 -26.56 18.49 11.86
C ARG A 93 -26.82 19.29 13.15
N GLY A 94 -25.81 19.41 14.02
CA GLY A 94 -25.93 20.21 15.25
C GLY A 94 -25.99 21.72 15.04
N GLN A 95 -25.62 22.23 13.85
CA GLN A 95 -25.76 23.65 13.49
C GLN A 95 -27.09 23.99 12.82
N GLN A 96 -27.89 22.98 12.45
CA GLN A 96 -29.21 23.16 11.81
C GLN A 96 -30.39 23.02 12.79
N MET A 97 -30.12 22.75 14.07
CA MET A 97 -31.08 22.81 15.18
C MET A 97 -30.84 24.09 15.99
#